data_AF-R6TSV5-F1
#
_entry.id   AF-R6TSV5-F1
#
_cell.length_a   1.000
_cell.length_b   1.000
_cell.length_c   1.000
_cell.angle_alpha   90.00
_cell.angle_beta   90.00
_cell.angle_gamma   90.00
#
_symmetry.space_group_name_H-M   'P 1'
#
loop_
_entity.id
_entity.type
_entity.pdbx_description
1 polymer ?
#
loop_
_entity_poly.entity_id
_entity_poly.type
_entity_poly.pdbx_seq_one_letter_code
_entity_poly.pdbx_strand_id
1 'polypeptide(L)'
;MKKKIALLLSLCLLFSVAAYALAAGDASDPLASLSYLNGTFTSTVNSKVDEKLNASDAALLSGSGTSSTGGSSATDWAEIRLKSGDTLVGQTGTSVLLLAGSGSVSFGSGAVVDITTGSAVASGTALTVNHRYLTAENTTAVFTVTSKTAVVDYQGPYSFTYSDAVDYNAMAGALKTLHLFKGSFTGYGQGYDLEVAPTRLQALIMFIRVLGEEDAALAWSGSTPFTDIAAGTQAAQYVGYAYEKGYTNGFTATTFRPAQTITAQQYVEFMLRALGYSSNANTNLTTTFDNAVLYGVLTAGERTQLASGTFLRADLVYISYYALDAVEASSGQLLSQVLQGKGVFTTAELTSAQSMVPSSRIW
;
A
#
# COMPACT_ATOMS: atom_id res chain seq x y z
N MET A 1 -25.02 47.92 -2.82
CA MET A 1 -23.65 47.49 -3.23
C MET A 1 -23.13 46.50 -2.20
N LYS A 2 -22.56 45.38 -2.68
CA LYS A 2 -21.99 44.21 -1.94
C LYS A 2 -23.02 43.36 -1.15
N LYS A 3 -22.87 42.04 -0.98
CA LYS A 3 -22.39 40.90 -1.79
C LYS A 3 -22.69 39.65 -0.90
N LYS A 4 -23.07 38.55 -1.54
CA LYS A 4 -22.98 37.13 -1.09
C LYS A 4 -24.05 36.60 -0.11
N ILE A 5 -24.92 35.73 -0.65
CA ILE A 5 -25.50 34.58 0.04
C ILE A 5 -24.99 33.32 -0.65
N ALA A 6 -24.65 32.32 0.16
CA ALA A 6 -24.17 31.01 -0.21
C ALA A 6 -25.34 30.02 -0.35
N LEU A 7 -24.99 28.87 -0.94
CA LEU A 7 -25.54 27.53 -0.71
C LEU A 7 -26.47 26.93 -1.79
N LEU A 8 -25.81 26.17 -2.67
CA LEU A 8 -26.03 24.79 -3.12
C LEU A 8 -27.42 24.23 -3.52
N LEU A 9 -27.28 23.40 -4.56
CA LEU A 9 -27.93 22.12 -4.89
C LEU A 9 -29.17 22.19 -5.79
N SER A 10 -28.97 22.07 -7.12
CA SER A 10 -29.07 20.83 -7.91
C SER A 10 -30.28 19.96 -7.55
N LEU A 11 -31.17 19.73 -8.52
CA LEU A 11 -31.11 18.55 -9.39
C LEU A 11 -32.48 18.36 -10.06
N CYS A 12 -32.45 18.23 -11.39
CA CYS A 12 -33.26 17.36 -12.27
C CYS A 12 -34.49 16.68 -11.62
N LEU A 13 -35.70 16.65 -12.18
CA LEU A 13 -36.12 16.35 -13.57
C LEU A 13 -37.58 16.82 -13.71
N LEU A 14 -37.88 17.73 -14.64
CA LEU A 14 -38.49 17.40 -15.93
C LEU A 14 -38.56 15.88 -16.27
N PHE A 15 -39.67 15.24 -15.92
CA PHE A 15 -40.32 14.28 -16.81
C PHE A 15 -41.84 14.48 -16.73
N SER A 16 -42.31 15.26 -17.68
CA SER A 16 -43.68 15.34 -18.14
C SER A 16 -44.10 14.03 -18.79
N VAL A 17 -45.13 13.37 -18.27
CA VAL A 17 -46.00 12.47 -19.05
C VAL A 17 -47.45 12.78 -18.71
N ALA A 18 -48.22 12.99 -19.76
CA ALA A 18 -49.56 13.53 -19.78
C ALA A 18 -50.60 12.67 -19.07
N ALA A 19 -51.51 13.32 -18.34
CA ALA A 19 -52.86 12.83 -18.11
C ALA A 19 -53.83 14.00 -18.34
N TYR A 20 -54.85 13.71 -19.13
CA TYR A 20 -55.86 14.63 -19.64
C TYR A 20 -56.61 15.37 -18.53
N ALA A 21 -56.93 16.62 -18.81
CA ALA A 21 -57.75 17.50 -18.00
C ALA A 21 -59.15 16.92 -17.74
N LEU A 22 -59.63 17.01 -16.48
CA LEU A 22 -61.04 17.20 -16.13
C LEU A 22 -61.13 17.80 -14.71
N ALA A 23 -61.83 18.94 -14.63
CA ALA A 23 -62.38 19.64 -13.45
C ALA A 23 -61.42 20.22 -12.38
N ALA A 24 -61.44 21.56 -12.29
CA ALA A 24 -60.82 22.37 -11.25
C ALA A 24 -61.54 22.22 -9.89
N GLY A 25 -60.78 21.99 -8.81
CA GLY A 25 -61.24 22.06 -7.42
C GLY A 25 -60.55 23.21 -6.67
N ASP A 26 -61.33 23.96 -5.90
CA ASP A 26 -60.90 25.08 -5.05
C ASP A 26 -60.05 24.61 -3.84
N ALA A 27 -59.28 25.51 -3.22
CA ALA A 27 -58.38 25.28 -2.09
C ALA A 27 -59.06 24.71 -0.82
N SER A 28 -60.38 24.57 -0.84
CA SER A 28 -61.21 23.98 0.20
C SER A 28 -61.44 22.47 0.03
N ASP A 29 -61.13 21.89 -1.14
CA ASP A 29 -61.33 20.46 -1.43
C ASP A 29 -60.15 19.90 -2.28
N PRO A 30 -59.04 19.50 -1.64
CA PRO A 30 -57.92 18.91 -2.34
C PRO A 30 -58.35 17.56 -2.96
N LEU A 31 -58.25 17.46 -4.29
CA LEU A 31 -58.58 16.31 -5.15
C LEU A 31 -57.96 14.95 -4.75
N ALA A 32 -57.16 14.90 -3.69
CA ALA A 32 -56.77 13.68 -3.00
C ALA A 32 -56.97 13.90 -1.49
N SER A 33 -57.84 13.09 -0.88
CA SER A 33 -58.05 13.15 0.57
C SER A 33 -56.73 12.87 1.31
N LEU A 34 -56.54 13.52 2.46
CA LEU A 34 -55.36 13.26 3.30
C LEU A 34 -55.25 11.76 3.68
N SER A 35 -56.38 11.06 3.77
CA SER A 35 -56.44 9.60 3.97
C SER A 35 -55.92 8.80 2.77
N TYR A 36 -56.14 9.26 1.54
CA TYR A 36 -55.58 8.62 0.35
C TYR A 36 -54.07 8.84 0.26
N LEU A 37 -53.60 10.05 0.59
CA LEU A 37 -52.18 10.39 0.63
C LEU A 37 -51.42 9.58 1.68
N ASN A 38 -51.91 9.55 2.92
CA ASN A 38 -51.24 8.84 4.03
C ASN A 38 -51.46 7.32 4.00
N GLY A 39 -52.50 6.83 3.33
CA GLY A 39 -52.82 5.42 3.25
C GLY A 39 -52.32 4.81 1.94
N THR A 40 -53.14 4.89 0.90
CA THR A 40 -52.94 4.19 -0.37
C THR A 40 -51.70 4.68 -1.12
N PHE A 41 -51.46 5.99 -1.18
CA PHE A 41 -50.30 6.55 -1.87
C PHE A 41 -48.99 6.22 -1.16
N THR A 42 -48.87 6.50 0.15
CA THR A 42 -47.67 6.13 0.93
C THR A 42 -47.40 4.63 0.89
N SER A 43 -48.43 3.79 0.99
CA SER A 43 -48.25 2.33 0.91
C SER A 43 -47.79 1.87 -0.48
N THR A 44 -48.32 2.46 -1.55
CA THR A 44 -47.91 2.13 -2.93
C THR A 44 -46.48 2.61 -3.22
N VAL A 45 -46.11 3.80 -2.75
CA VAL A 45 -44.75 4.34 -2.88
C VAL A 45 -43.76 3.48 -2.11
N ASN A 46 -44.05 3.14 -0.85
CA ASN A 46 -43.18 2.28 -0.05
C ASN A 46 -43.03 0.90 -0.66
N SER A 47 -44.12 0.28 -1.13
CA SER A 47 -44.07 -1.02 -1.82
C SER A 47 -43.23 -0.98 -3.10
N LYS A 48 -43.30 0.10 -3.89
CA LYS A 48 -42.48 0.28 -5.10
C LYS A 48 -41.01 0.56 -4.78
N VAL A 49 -40.73 1.25 -3.67
CA VAL A 49 -39.38 1.48 -3.16
C VAL A 49 -38.78 0.16 -2.68
N ASP A 50 -39.53 -0.65 -1.93
CA ASP A 50 -39.10 -1.97 -1.45
C ASP A 50 -38.88 -2.95 -2.62
N GLU A 51 -39.75 -2.96 -3.63
CA GLU A 51 -39.53 -3.75 -4.87
C GLU A 51 -38.23 -3.34 -5.59
N LYS A 52 -37.92 -2.03 -5.65
CA LYS A 52 -36.68 -1.54 -6.27
C LYS A 52 -35.44 -1.81 -5.44
N LEU A 53 -35.53 -1.72 -4.11
CA LEU A 53 -34.46 -2.12 -3.19
C LEU A 53 -34.16 -3.61 -3.31
N ASN A 54 -35.20 -4.45 -3.30
CA ASN A 54 -35.03 -5.90 -3.49
C ASN A 54 -34.47 -6.26 -4.88
N ALA A 55 -34.85 -5.54 -5.94
CA ALA A 55 -34.26 -5.71 -7.27
C ALA A 55 -32.79 -5.25 -7.32
N SER A 56 -32.44 -4.19 -6.58
CA SER A 56 -31.06 -3.72 -6.42
C SER A 56 -30.21 -4.73 -5.64
N ASP A 57 -30.73 -5.28 -4.55
CA ASP A 57 -30.06 -6.30 -3.75
C ASP A 57 -29.89 -7.61 -4.52
N ALA A 58 -30.89 -8.01 -5.33
CA ALA A 58 -30.78 -9.14 -6.25
C ALA A 58 -29.73 -8.92 -7.36
N ALA A 59 -29.57 -7.68 -7.84
CA ALA A 59 -28.52 -7.30 -8.79
C ALA A 59 -27.13 -7.33 -8.16
N LEU A 60 -27.00 -6.90 -6.89
CA LEU A 60 -25.75 -7.00 -6.12
C LEU A 60 -25.38 -8.47 -5.83
N LEU A 61 -26.36 -9.33 -5.57
CA LEU A 61 -26.16 -10.75 -5.31
C LEU A 61 -25.87 -11.57 -6.58
N SER A 62 -26.33 -11.11 -7.75
CA SER A 62 -26.06 -11.73 -9.06
C SER A 62 -24.80 -11.19 -9.75
N GLY A 63 -24.20 -10.11 -9.25
CA GLY A 63 -22.95 -9.53 -9.75
C GLY A 63 -21.68 -10.29 -9.38
N SER A 64 -21.75 -11.32 -8.53
CA SER A 64 -20.61 -12.21 -8.25
C SER A 64 -20.49 -13.28 -9.36
N GLY A 65 -19.93 -12.89 -10.50
CA GLY A 65 -19.44 -13.84 -11.48
C GLY A 65 -19.91 -13.59 -12.91
N THR A 66 -19.43 -12.54 -13.56
CA THR A 66 -19.14 -12.59 -15.00
C THR A 66 -18.13 -11.51 -15.39
N SER A 67 -16.99 -11.94 -15.93
CA SER A 67 -16.02 -11.09 -16.61
C SER A 67 -16.68 -10.37 -17.79
N SER A 68 -16.80 -9.05 -17.71
CA SER A 68 -17.28 -8.21 -18.80
C SER A 68 -16.25 -7.16 -19.16
N THR A 69 -15.92 -7.10 -20.45
CA THR A 69 -14.97 -6.17 -21.07
C THR A 69 -15.62 -4.79 -21.25
N GLY A 70 -16.00 -4.17 -20.13
CA GLY A 70 -16.52 -2.80 -20.03
C GLY A 70 -15.80 -2.06 -18.91
N GLY A 71 -15.41 -0.80 -19.14
CA GLY A 71 -14.61 -0.02 -18.19
C GLY A 71 -15.26 0.03 -16.82
N SER A 72 -14.49 -0.28 -15.77
CA SER A 72 -14.93 -0.12 -14.39
C SER A 72 -15.03 1.35 -14.04
N SER A 73 -15.82 1.71 -13.02
CA SER A 73 -15.92 3.09 -12.56
C SER A 73 -16.02 3.11 -11.03
N ALA A 74 -15.16 3.91 -10.40
CA ALA A 74 -15.17 4.12 -8.95
C ALA A 74 -16.03 5.34 -8.62
N THR A 75 -17.16 5.13 -7.92
CA THR A 75 -18.07 6.21 -7.51
C THR A 75 -17.45 7.09 -6.43
N ASP A 76 -16.82 6.46 -5.44
CA ASP A 76 -16.07 7.10 -4.38
C ASP A 76 -14.56 6.98 -4.65
N TRP A 77 -13.76 7.70 -3.86
CA TRP A 77 -12.31 7.53 -3.88
C TRP A 77 -11.95 6.12 -3.45
N ALA A 78 -11.23 5.42 -4.31
CA ALA A 78 -10.63 4.13 -4.05
C ALA A 78 -9.10 4.28 -4.00
N GLU A 79 -8.46 3.49 -3.15
CA GLU A 79 -7.01 3.42 -3.02
C GLU A 79 -6.49 2.11 -3.59
N ILE A 80 -5.35 2.16 -4.28
CA ILE A 80 -4.63 0.97 -4.72
C ILE A 80 -3.11 1.14 -4.57
N ARG A 81 -2.44 0.05 -4.21
CA ARG A 81 -0.98 -0.07 -4.35
C ARG A 81 -0.65 -0.70 -5.68
N LEU A 82 0.24 -0.06 -6.44
CA LEU A 82 0.69 -0.49 -7.75
C LEU A 82 2.21 -0.72 -7.73
N LYS A 83 2.73 -1.50 -8.68
CA LYS A 83 4.19 -1.73 -8.84
C LYS A 83 4.72 -1.12 -10.13
N SER A 84 6.04 -1.07 -10.26
CA SER A 84 6.73 -0.47 -11.40
C SER A 84 6.17 -0.96 -12.74
N GLY A 85 5.72 -0.04 -13.59
CA GLY A 85 5.18 -0.35 -14.92
C GLY A 85 3.68 -0.68 -14.94
N ASP A 86 3.04 -0.85 -13.78
CA ASP A 86 1.58 -0.89 -13.74
C ASP A 86 0.98 0.44 -14.20
N THR A 87 -0.20 0.35 -14.81
CA THR A 87 -0.89 1.52 -15.32
C THR A 87 -2.34 1.57 -14.87
N LEU A 88 -2.80 2.79 -14.55
CA LEU A 88 -4.21 3.14 -14.46
C LEU A 88 -4.57 3.91 -15.72
N VAL A 89 -5.49 3.38 -16.52
CA VAL A 89 -6.02 4.04 -17.71
C VAL A 89 -7.33 4.74 -17.34
N GLY A 90 -7.30 6.07 -17.33
CA GLY A 90 -8.44 6.93 -17.07
C GLY A 90 -9.07 7.44 -18.36
N GLN A 91 -10.39 7.58 -18.36
CA GLN A 91 -11.15 8.27 -19.41
C GLN A 91 -11.58 9.66 -18.93
N THR A 92 -12.38 10.37 -19.72
CA THR A 92 -12.96 11.65 -19.32
C THR A 92 -13.64 11.56 -17.95
N GLY A 93 -13.25 12.45 -17.03
CA GLY A 93 -13.78 12.52 -15.67
C GLY A 93 -13.00 11.73 -14.64
N THR A 94 -12.01 10.91 -15.03
CA THR A 94 -11.16 10.19 -14.06
C THR A 94 -10.28 11.17 -13.30
N SER A 95 -10.31 11.07 -11.98
CA SER A 95 -9.39 11.76 -11.07
C SER A 95 -8.37 10.77 -10.51
N VAL A 96 -7.11 11.19 -10.45
CA VAL A 96 -5.99 10.40 -9.91
C VAL A 96 -5.17 11.26 -8.96
N LEU A 97 -4.81 10.72 -7.81
CA LEU A 97 -3.99 11.35 -6.78
C LEU A 97 -2.88 10.38 -6.37
N LEU A 98 -1.62 10.76 -6.60
CA LEU A 98 -0.47 9.97 -6.19
C LEU A 98 -0.14 10.28 -4.72
N LEU A 99 -0.25 9.31 -3.82
CA LEU A 99 0.02 9.47 -2.39
C LEU A 99 1.46 9.11 -2.00
N ALA A 100 2.07 8.16 -2.71
CA ALA A 100 3.47 7.77 -2.52
C ALA A 100 4.06 7.16 -3.79
N GLY A 101 5.38 7.23 -3.92
CA GLY A 101 6.13 6.73 -5.07
C GLY A 101 6.24 7.77 -6.18
N SER A 102 6.48 7.31 -7.40
CA SER A 102 6.56 8.15 -8.59
C SER A 102 5.78 7.53 -9.75
N GLY A 103 5.20 8.38 -10.56
CA GLY A 103 4.49 8.00 -11.78
C GLY A 103 4.58 9.09 -12.83
N SER A 104 4.05 8.81 -14.01
CA SER A 104 3.89 9.79 -15.08
C SER A 104 2.53 9.62 -15.73
N VAL A 105 2.03 10.68 -16.37
CA VAL A 105 0.79 10.63 -17.15
C VAL A 105 1.09 10.87 -18.62
N SER A 106 0.54 10.02 -19.49
CA SER A 106 0.64 10.16 -20.94
C SER A 106 -0.73 10.05 -21.59
N PHE A 107 -0.92 10.75 -22.69
CA PHE A 107 -2.15 10.76 -23.49
C PHE A 107 -1.81 11.17 -24.94
N GLY A 108 -2.58 10.66 -25.90
CA GLY A 108 -2.37 10.94 -27.33
C GLY A 108 -3.10 12.18 -27.85
N SER A 109 -4.21 12.57 -27.21
CA SER A 109 -5.06 13.70 -27.56
C SER A 109 -5.79 14.21 -26.33
N GLY A 110 -6.35 15.43 -26.40
CA GLY A 110 -7.06 16.04 -25.29
C GLY A 110 -6.10 16.65 -24.26
N ALA A 111 -6.47 16.60 -22.98
CA ALA A 111 -5.69 17.20 -21.90
C ALA A 111 -5.87 16.47 -20.57
N VAL A 112 -4.84 16.52 -19.73
CA VAL A 112 -4.93 16.24 -18.30
C VAL A 112 -4.66 17.53 -17.56
N VAL A 113 -5.45 17.82 -16.53
CA VAL A 113 -5.32 19.02 -15.71
C VAL A 113 -4.84 18.62 -14.33
N ASP A 114 -3.73 19.21 -13.88
CA ASP A 114 -3.38 19.21 -12.47
C ASP A 114 -4.29 20.23 -11.77
N ILE A 115 -5.29 19.72 -11.05
CA ILE A 115 -6.28 20.55 -10.33
C ILE A 115 -5.60 21.30 -9.18
N THR A 116 -4.59 20.71 -8.55
CA THR A 116 -3.89 21.33 -7.42
C THR A 116 -3.19 22.61 -7.84
N THR A 117 -2.58 22.63 -9.02
CA THR A 117 -1.95 23.83 -9.59
C THR A 117 -2.86 24.62 -10.53
N GLY A 118 -4.01 24.07 -10.91
CA GLY A 118 -4.98 24.69 -11.81
C GLY A 118 -4.53 24.79 -13.26
N SER A 119 -3.61 23.93 -13.70
CA SER A 119 -2.95 24.02 -15.01
C SER A 119 -3.01 22.70 -15.78
N ALA A 120 -3.16 22.77 -17.10
CA ALA A 120 -3.01 21.61 -17.97
C ALA A 120 -1.56 21.14 -17.97
N VAL A 121 -1.34 19.82 -17.96
CA VAL A 121 -0.01 19.21 -18.02
C VAL A 121 0.26 18.64 -19.41
N ALA A 122 1.54 18.59 -19.79
CA ALA A 122 1.93 17.96 -21.04
C ALA A 122 1.87 16.42 -20.94
N SER A 123 1.67 15.73 -22.06
CA SER A 123 1.82 14.28 -22.10
C SER A 123 3.26 13.88 -21.76
N GLY A 124 3.42 12.85 -20.93
CA GLY A 124 4.70 12.42 -20.35
C GLY A 124 5.11 13.14 -19.06
N THR A 125 4.27 14.04 -18.53
CA THR A 125 4.57 14.75 -17.28
C THR A 125 4.71 13.79 -16.10
N ALA A 126 5.78 13.94 -15.32
CA ALA A 126 5.93 13.26 -14.05
C ALA A 126 4.90 13.77 -13.04
N LEU A 127 4.24 12.84 -12.35
CA LEU A 127 3.26 13.14 -11.32
C LEU A 127 3.96 13.66 -10.06
N THR A 128 3.35 14.65 -9.43
CA THR A 128 3.77 15.15 -8.12
C THR A 128 2.91 14.51 -7.04
N VAL A 129 3.55 14.04 -5.96
CA VAL A 129 2.84 13.47 -4.82
C VAL A 129 1.90 14.53 -4.21
N ASN A 130 0.71 14.11 -3.79
CA ASN A 130 -0.38 14.95 -3.28
C ASN A 130 -0.98 15.94 -4.29
N HIS A 131 -0.71 15.76 -5.59
CA HIS A 131 -1.41 16.50 -6.65
C HIS A 131 -2.54 15.67 -7.25
N ARG A 132 -3.70 16.31 -7.45
CA ARG A 132 -4.87 15.68 -8.09
C ARG A 132 -4.88 16.01 -9.57
N TYR A 133 -4.82 14.97 -10.40
CA TYR A 133 -4.90 15.06 -11.84
C TYR A 133 -6.30 14.65 -12.31
N LEU A 134 -6.87 15.41 -13.25
CA LEU A 134 -8.16 15.13 -13.88
C LEU A 134 -7.98 14.93 -15.37
N THR A 135 -8.44 13.79 -15.86
CA THR A 135 -8.54 13.51 -17.29
C THR A 135 -9.70 14.31 -17.89
N ALA A 136 -9.39 15.24 -18.80
CA ALA A 136 -10.38 16.11 -19.41
C ALA A 136 -11.22 15.39 -20.47
N GLU A 137 -12.11 16.15 -21.12
CA GLU A 137 -12.94 15.64 -22.22
C GLU A 137 -12.09 15.07 -23.37
N ASN A 138 -12.62 14.03 -24.02
CA ASN A 138 -12.01 13.37 -25.18
C ASN A 138 -10.55 12.94 -24.95
N THR A 139 -10.22 12.59 -23.71
CA THR A 139 -8.87 12.19 -23.28
C THR A 139 -8.91 10.78 -22.72
N THR A 140 -8.01 9.93 -23.22
CA THR A 140 -7.62 8.68 -22.55
C THR A 140 -6.23 8.88 -21.98
N ALA A 141 -6.14 8.98 -20.66
CA ALA A 141 -4.90 9.21 -19.95
C ALA A 141 -4.39 7.91 -19.35
N VAL A 142 -3.10 7.62 -19.53
CA VAL A 142 -2.42 6.46 -18.97
C VAL A 142 -1.48 6.96 -17.88
N PHE A 143 -1.81 6.64 -16.63
CA PHE A 143 -1.00 6.94 -15.46
C PHE A 143 -0.11 5.72 -15.16
N THR A 144 1.18 5.82 -15.45
CA THR A 144 2.13 4.73 -15.33
C THR A 144 3.01 4.90 -14.10
N VAL A 145 3.11 3.87 -13.26
CA VAL A 145 4.03 3.84 -12.12
C VAL A 145 5.47 3.69 -12.61
N THR A 146 6.37 4.51 -12.07
CA THR A 146 7.79 4.55 -12.46
C THR A 146 8.75 4.17 -11.33
N SER A 147 8.28 4.20 -10.08
CA SER A 147 9.00 3.67 -8.92
C SER A 147 8.73 2.18 -8.71
N LYS A 148 9.49 1.52 -7.83
CA LYS A 148 9.27 0.11 -7.44
C LYS A 148 7.82 -0.15 -7.01
N THR A 149 7.27 0.77 -6.23
CA THR A 149 5.89 0.77 -5.74
C THR A 149 5.33 2.18 -5.72
N ALA A 150 4.01 2.30 -5.81
CA ALA A 150 3.29 3.55 -5.61
C ALA A 150 1.93 3.30 -4.94
N VAL A 151 1.41 4.34 -4.27
CA VAL A 151 0.04 4.37 -3.75
C VAL A 151 -0.74 5.42 -4.51
N VAL A 152 -1.86 5.00 -5.09
CA VAL A 152 -2.68 5.85 -5.96
C VAL A 152 -4.12 5.81 -5.48
N ASP A 153 -4.65 6.99 -5.22
CA ASP A 153 -6.07 7.23 -5.06
C ASP A 153 -6.68 7.57 -6.42
N TYR A 154 -7.86 7.03 -6.70
CA TYR A 154 -8.55 7.26 -7.96
C TYR A 154 -10.07 7.31 -7.80
N GLN A 155 -10.72 8.02 -8.72
CA GLN A 155 -12.17 8.16 -8.81
C GLN A 155 -12.59 8.30 -10.28
N GLY A 156 -13.77 7.79 -10.64
CA GLY A 156 -14.31 7.84 -12.00
C GLY A 156 -13.96 6.60 -12.83
N PRO A 157 -14.15 6.64 -14.17
CA PRO A 157 -13.90 5.49 -15.04
C PRO A 157 -12.43 5.08 -15.03
N TYR A 158 -12.14 3.79 -14.96
CA TYR A 158 -10.77 3.29 -14.96
C TYR A 158 -10.66 1.87 -15.53
N SER A 159 -9.46 1.54 -15.97
CA SER A 159 -9.00 0.16 -16.08
C SER A 159 -7.54 0.06 -15.65
N PHE A 160 -7.12 -1.12 -15.19
CA PHE A 160 -5.73 -1.39 -14.83
C PHE A 160 -5.07 -2.29 -15.87
N THR A 161 -3.81 -2.02 -16.16
CA THR A 161 -2.91 -2.98 -16.81
C THR A 161 -1.74 -3.23 -15.86
N TYR A 162 -1.55 -4.49 -15.48
CA TYR A 162 -0.50 -4.89 -14.55
C TYR A 162 0.73 -5.40 -15.31
N SER A 163 1.89 -5.07 -14.77
CA SER A 163 3.20 -5.50 -15.27
C SER A 163 3.64 -6.81 -14.61
N ASP A 164 4.66 -7.44 -15.20
CA ASP A 164 5.37 -8.59 -14.63
C ASP A 164 6.54 -8.16 -13.71
N ALA A 165 6.59 -6.88 -13.32
CA ALA A 165 7.63 -6.38 -12.43
C ALA A 165 7.54 -7.02 -11.04
N VAL A 166 8.66 -6.94 -10.29
CA VAL A 166 8.77 -7.46 -8.93
C VAL A 166 7.70 -6.84 -8.03
N ASP A 167 6.97 -7.70 -7.32
CA ASP A 167 5.82 -7.30 -6.51
C ASP A 167 6.18 -7.14 -5.03
N TYR A 168 6.84 -6.03 -4.73
CA TYR A 168 7.20 -5.66 -3.35
C TYR A 168 5.96 -5.47 -2.45
N ASN A 169 4.81 -5.09 -3.03
CA ASN A 169 3.55 -4.94 -2.29
C ASN A 169 3.05 -6.31 -1.81
N ALA A 170 3.08 -7.31 -2.69
CA ALA A 170 2.72 -8.69 -2.34
C ALA A 170 3.65 -9.28 -1.28
N MET A 171 4.96 -9.05 -1.37
CA MET A 171 5.93 -9.51 -0.36
C MET A 171 5.68 -8.89 1.02
N ALA A 172 5.33 -7.59 1.06
CA ALA A 172 4.93 -6.94 2.31
C ALA A 172 3.66 -7.57 2.89
N GLY A 173 2.67 -7.85 2.04
CA GLY A 173 1.46 -8.59 2.43
C GLY A 173 1.76 -9.99 2.96
N ALA A 174 2.63 -10.74 2.28
CA ALA A 174 3.07 -12.08 2.69
C ALA A 174 3.76 -12.06 4.06
N LEU A 175 4.71 -11.16 4.28
CA LEU A 175 5.37 -11.00 5.59
C LEU A 175 4.38 -10.58 6.68
N LYS A 176 3.36 -9.79 6.36
CA LYS A 176 2.30 -9.41 7.30
C LYS A 176 1.42 -10.60 7.68
N THR A 177 1.07 -11.46 6.71
CA THR A 177 0.36 -12.73 6.96
C THR A 177 1.15 -13.66 7.89
N LEU A 178 2.48 -13.60 7.84
CA LEU A 178 3.38 -14.36 8.71
C LEU A 178 3.67 -13.67 10.05
N HIS A 179 3.02 -12.55 10.36
CA HIS A 179 3.23 -11.74 11.57
C HIS A 179 4.62 -11.09 11.67
N LEU A 180 5.41 -11.12 10.58
CA LEU A 180 6.78 -10.60 10.51
C LEU A 180 6.84 -9.12 10.10
N PHE A 181 5.73 -8.55 9.64
CA PHE A 181 5.64 -7.16 9.20
C PHE A 181 4.35 -6.49 9.64
N LYS A 182 4.44 -5.36 10.37
CA LYS A 182 3.28 -4.66 10.94
C LYS A 182 2.88 -3.38 10.18
N GLY A 183 3.76 -2.83 9.36
CA GLY A 183 3.59 -1.48 8.81
C GLY A 183 3.84 -0.36 9.84
N SER A 184 3.28 0.81 9.57
CA SER A 184 3.33 2.04 10.36
C SER A 184 1.91 2.55 10.62
N PHE A 185 1.79 3.76 11.17
CA PHE A 185 0.52 4.45 11.38
C PHE A 185 0.09 5.34 10.20
N THR A 186 0.76 5.25 9.05
CA THR A 186 0.36 5.96 7.83
C THR A 186 -1.04 5.51 7.41
N GLY A 187 -1.94 6.47 7.20
CA GLY A 187 -3.37 6.22 6.94
C GLY A 187 -3.69 5.74 5.51
N TYR A 188 -2.68 5.55 4.68
CA TYR A 188 -2.81 5.11 3.29
C TYR A 188 -1.86 3.95 2.99
N GLY A 189 -2.13 3.23 1.90
CA GLY A 189 -1.27 2.20 1.36
C GLY A 189 -0.97 1.09 2.37
N GLN A 190 -1.97 0.76 3.20
CA GLN A 190 -1.91 -0.24 4.29
C GLN A 190 -0.85 0.06 5.37
N GLY A 191 -0.32 1.28 5.42
CA GLY A 191 0.75 1.67 6.33
C GLY A 191 2.10 1.03 6.01
N TYR A 192 2.31 0.52 4.79
CA TYR A 192 3.54 -0.21 4.50
C TYR A 192 4.76 0.70 4.34
N ASP A 193 4.57 1.92 3.87
CA ASP A 193 5.62 2.92 3.60
C ASP A 193 6.79 2.38 2.76
N LEU A 194 6.51 1.53 1.77
CA LEU A 194 7.55 0.85 0.97
C LEU A 194 8.44 1.83 0.20
N GLU A 195 7.91 3.01 -0.10
CA GLU A 195 8.57 4.08 -0.85
C GLU A 195 9.54 4.92 -0.02
N VAL A 196 9.62 4.68 1.29
CA VAL A 196 10.42 5.49 2.23
C VAL A 196 11.74 4.79 2.56
N ALA A 197 12.83 5.56 2.63
CA ALA A 197 14.12 5.06 3.11
C ALA A 197 14.07 4.85 4.63
N PRO A 198 14.30 3.63 5.15
CA PRO A 198 14.18 3.37 6.58
C PRO A 198 15.37 3.93 7.36
N THR A 199 15.08 4.46 8.55
CA THR A 199 16.11 4.76 9.54
C THR A 199 16.73 3.47 10.09
N ARG A 200 17.94 3.56 10.65
CA ARG A 200 18.64 2.43 11.25
C ARG A 200 17.84 1.75 12.36
N LEU A 201 17.16 2.53 13.19
CA LEU A 201 16.27 1.97 14.21
C LEU A 201 15.06 1.24 13.60
N GLN A 202 14.39 1.85 12.63
CA GLN A 202 13.24 1.21 11.96
C GLN A 202 13.64 -0.10 11.28
N ALA A 203 14.78 -0.12 10.59
CA ALA A 203 15.27 -1.33 9.94
C ALA A 203 15.65 -2.42 10.95
N LEU A 204 16.27 -2.06 12.08
CA LEU A 204 16.57 -3.02 13.15
C LEU A 204 15.31 -3.65 13.73
N ILE A 205 14.27 -2.85 13.98
CA ILE A 205 12.97 -3.34 14.49
C ILE A 205 12.34 -4.32 13.50
N MET A 206 12.32 -3.97 12.20
CA MET A 206 11.80 -4.87 11.17
C MET A 206 12.60 -6.17 11.07
N PHE A 207 13.93 -6.08 11.14
CA PHE A 207 14.81 -7.24 11.15
C PHE A 207 14.53 -8.17 12.35
N ILE A 208 14.40 -7.63 13.56
CA ILE A 208 14.06 -8.41 14.76
C ILE A 208 12.70 -9.12 14.60
N ARG A 209 11.71 -8.45 13.98
CA ARG A 209 10.42 -9.05 13.68
C ARG A 209 10.53 -10.20 12.69
N VAL A 210 11.36 -10.05 11.66
CA VAL A 210 11.63 -11.11 10.67
C VAL A 210 12.27 -12.34 11.32
N LEU A 211 13.07 -12.16 12.36
CA LEU A 211 13.60 -13.27 13.15
C LEU A 211 12.59 -13.88 14.14
N GLY A 212 11.37 -13.33 14.23
CA GLY A 212 10.36 -13.74 15.20
C GLY A 212 10.73 -13.42 16.65
N GLU A 213 11.62 -12.44 16.88
CA GLU A 213 12.22 -12.16 18.18
C GLU A 213 11.74 -10.84 18.81
N GLU A 214 10.64 -10.27 18.32
CA GLU A 214 10.11 -8.99 18.82
C GLU A 214 9.75 -9.04 20.30
N ASP A 215 9.07 -10.09 20.77
CA ASP A 215 8.68 -10.20 22.18
C ASP A 215 9.91 -10.32 23.11
N ALA A 216 10.93 -11.07 22.67
CA ALA A 216 12.19 -11.17 23.39
C ALA A 216 12.93 -9.82 23.45
N ALA A 217 12.90 -9.07 22.34
CA ALA A 217 13.48 -7.73 22.31
C ALA A 217 12.72 -6.76 23.22
N LEU A 218 11.38 -6.80 23.24
CA LEU A 218 10.55 -5.96 24.11
C LEU A 218 10.68 -6.33 25.60
N ALA A 219 11.01 -7.58 25.92
CA ALA A 219 11.28 -8.02 27.29
C ALA A 219 12.70 -7.64 27.77
N TRP A 220 13.57 -7.15 26.88
CA TRP A 220 14.92 -6.76 27.24
C TRP A 220 14.96 -5.60 28.24
N SER A 221 15.81 -5.71 29.27
CA SER A 221 15.88 -4.76 30.39
C SER A 221 17.33 -4.39 30.79
N GLY A 222 18.29 -4.65 29.91
CA GLY A 222 19.70 -4.34 30.16
C GLY A 222 20.05 -2.86 29.99
N SER A 223 21.35 -2.59 29.78
CA SER A 223 21.85 -1.25 29.45
C SER A 223 22.66 -1.28 28.17
N THR A 224 22.65 -0.18 27.42
CA THR A 224 23.44 -0.04 26.18
C THR A 224 24.56 0.99 26.41
N PRO A 225 25.69 0.90 25.70
CA PRO A 225 26.73 1.92 25.74
C PRO A 225 26.36 3.19 24.96
N PHE A 226 25.18 3.22 24.31
CA PHE A 226 24.81 4.26 23.36
C PHE A 226 24.14 5.45 24.05
N THR A 227 24.81 6.60 23.98
CA THR A 227 24.38 7.87 24.58
C THR A 227 23.22 8.54 23.84
N ASP A 228 23.01 8.18 22.57
CA ASP A 228 21.93 8.66 21.70
C ASP A 228 20.68 7.77 21.73
N ILE A 229 20.62 6.82 22.68
CA ILE A 229 19.47 5.98 22.96
C ILE A 229 19.07 6.18 24.42
N ALA A 230 17.89 6.76 24.64
CA ALA A 230 17.39 7.00 25.99
C ALA A 230 17.04 5.68 26.69
N ALA A 231 17.58 5.48 27.90
CA ALA A 231 17.33 4.29 28.71
C ALA A 231 15.83 4.13 29.04
N GLY A 232 15.37 2.88 29.13
CA GLY A 232 13.96 2.56 29.44
C GLY A 232 12.97 2.79 28.29
N THR A 233 13.42 3.28 27.14
CA THR A 233 12.57 3.41 25.94
C THR A 233 12.50 2.10 25.16
N GLN A 234 11.46 1.94 24.35
CA GLN A 234 11.36 0.81 23.42
C GLN A 234 12.52 0.78 22.40
N ALA A 235 13.09 1.94 22.06
CA ALA A 235 14.30 1.98 21.24
C ALA A 235 15.49 1.31 21.96
N ALA A 236 15.65 1.56 23.28
CA ALA A 236 16.68 0.88 24.07
C ALA A 236 16.47 -0.63 24.12
N GLN A 237 15.22 -1.09 24.20
CA GLN A 237 14.86 -2.51 24.18
C GLN A 237 15.34 -3.22 22.92
N TYR A 238 14.94 -2.73 21.73
CA TYR A 238 15.37 -3.33 20.48
C TYR A 238 16.88 -3.21 20.23
N VAL A 239 17.45 -2.03 20.47
CA VAL A 239 18.89 -1.80 20.23
C VAL A 239 19.73 -2.62 21.19
N GLY A 240 19.37 -2.66 22.46
CA GLY A 240 20.05 -3.43 23.49
C GLY A 240 19.99 -4.93 23.21
N TYR A 241 18.81 -5.46 22.92
CA TYR A 241 18.64 -6.86 22.53
C TYR A 241 19.50 -7.23 21.33
N ALA A 242 19.42 -6.47 20.23
CA ALA A 242 20.21 -6.77 19.04
C ALA A 242 21.72 -6.63 19.25
N TYR A 243 22.14 -5.71 20.12
CA TYR A 243 23.55 -5.53 20.48
C TYR A 243 24.07 -6.72 21.27
N GLU A 244 23.34 -7.17 22.30
CA GLU A 244 23.70 -8.36 23.10
C GLU A 244 23.71 -9.64 22.29
N LYS A 245 22.77 -9.78 21.35
CA LYS A 245 22.73 -10.91 20.40
C LYS A 245 23.85 -10.86 19.36
N GLY A 246 24.59 -9.77 19.26
CA GLY A 246 25.66 -9.57 18.28
C GLY A 246 25.15 -9.29 16.86
N TYR A 247 23.85 -9.04 16.67
CA TYR A 247 23.27 -8.72 15.37
C TYR A 247 23.69 -7.35 14.86
N THR A 248 24.00 -6.41 15.76
CA THR A 248 24.39 -5.05 15.40
C THR A 248 25.53 -4.52 16.25
N ASN A 249 26.28 -3.60 15.68
CA ASN A 249 27.25 -2.77 16.39
C ASN A 249 26.68 -1.35 16.52
N GLY A 250 27.27 -0.58 17.43
CA GLY A 250 27.15 0.88 17.39
C GLY A 250 27.72 1.45 16.09
N PHE A 251 27.26 2.65 15.72
CA PHE A 251 27.92 3.44 14.69
C PHE A 251 29.30 3.93 15.16
N THR A 252 29.42 4.19 16.46
CA THR A 252 30.68 4.35 17.18
C THR A 252 30.61 3.51 18.47
N ALA A 253 31.64 3.57 19.32
CA ALA A 253 31.61 2.91 20.63
C ALA A 253 30.45 3.39 21.53
N THR A 254 29.97 4.63 21.35
CA THR A 254 28.98 5.26 22.25
C THR A 254 27.75 5.85 21.54
N THR A 255 27.60 5.59 20.24
CA THR A 255 26.44 6.09 19.46
C THR A 255 25.89 5.02 18.53
N PHE A 256 24.57 4.89 18.45
CA PHE A 256 23.87 3.99 17.52
C PHE A 256 23.40 4.68 16.23
N ARG A 257 23.12 5.99 16.28
CA ARG A 257 22.50 6.82 15.24
C ARG A 257 21.12 6.33 14.79
N PRO A 258 20.12 6.28 15.70
CA PRO A 258 18.81 5.69 15.42
C PRO A 258 18.06 6.33 14.25
N ALA A 259 18.19 7.66 14.08
CA ALA A 259 17.50 8.43 13.05
C ALA A 259 18.25 8.51 11.71
N GLN A 260 19.47 7.99 11.62
CA GLN A 260 20.22 7.97 10.37
C GLN A 260 19.63 6.91 9.43
N THR A 261 19.47 7.23 8.14
CA THR A 261 19.10 6.25 7.12
C THR A 261 20.12 5.10 7.09
N ILE A 262 19.62 3.86 7.03
CA ILE A 262 20.45 2.66 6.94
C ILE A 262 20.85 2.39 5.49
N THR A 263 22.04 1.84 5.27
CA THR A 263 22.44 1.36 3.94
C THR A 263 22.00 -0.10 3.73
N ALA A 264 21.84 -0.50 2.47
CA ALA A 264 21.56 -1.89 2.13
C ALA A 264 22.62 -2.86 2.70
N GLN A 265 23.91 -2.48 2.66
CA GLN A 265 25.00 -3.27 3.25
C GLN A 265 24.81 -3.46 4.77
N GLN A 266 24.42 -2.42 5.50
CA GLN A 266 24.17 -2.55 6.94
C GLN A 266 23.01 -3.49 7.25
N TYR A 267 21.94 -3.46 6.45
CA TYR A 267 20.80 -4.36 6.64
C TYR A 267 21.16 -5.83 6.32
N VAL A 268 21.85 -6.06 5.20
CA VAL A 268 22.32 -7.40 4.82
C VAL A 268 23.31 -7.96 5.84
N GLU A 269 24.16 -7.11 6.42
CA GLU A 269 25.06 -7.51 7.49
C GLU A 269 24.30 -7.99 8.74
N PHE A 270 23.19 -7.33 9.11
CA PHE A 270 22.33 -7.82 10.20
C PHE A 270 21.83 -9.23 9.91
N MET A 271 21.38 -9.47 8.67
CA MET A 271 20.91 -10.78 8.24
C MET A 271 22.02 -11.84 8.28
N LEU A 272 23.22 -11.53 7.77
CA LEU A 272 24.36 -12.45 7.82
C LEU A 272 24.75 -12.82 9.24
N ARG A 273 24.74 -11.86 10.16
CA ARG A 273 25.03 -12.11 11.58
C ARG A 273 23.96 -12.98 12.22
N ALA A 274 22.68 -12.74 11.92
CA ALA A 274 21.59 -13.56 12.42
C ALA A 274 21.67 -15.01 11.96
N LEU A 275 22.00 -15.21 10.68
CA LEU A 275 22.13 -16.53 10.06
C LEU A 275 23.46 -17.22 10.40
N GLY A 276 24.35 -16.59 11.16
CA GLY A 276 25.63 -17.17 11.59
C GLY A 276 26.75 -17.13 10.57
N TYR A 277 26.61 -16.35 9.49
CA TYR A 277 27.63 -16.17 8.44
C TYR A 277 28.55 -14.96 8.67
N SER A 278 28.25 -14.13 9.67
CA SER A 278 29.10 -13.02 10.11
C SER A 278 28.99 -12.86 11.63
N SER A 279 29.76 -11.93 12.21
CA SER A 279 29.73 -11.61 13.64
C SER A 279 29.93 -10.13 13.90
N ASN A 280 29.73 -9.71 15.15
CA ASN A 280 29.98 -8.34 15.60
C ASN A 280 31.46 -7.91 15.50
N ALA A 281 32.40 -8.84 15.40
CA ALA A 281 33.81 -8.55 15.13
C ALA A 281 34.04 -7.98 13.72
N ASN A 282 33.18 -8.29 12.76
CA ASN A 282 33.27 -7.71 11.42
C ASN A 282 32.79 -6.26 11.42
N THR A 283 33.71 -5.32 11.23
CA THR A 283 33.41 -3.87 11.15
C THR A 283 33.58 -3.30 9.75
N ASN A 284 34.09 -4.10 8.80
CA ASN A 284 34.24 -3.71 7.41
C ASN A 284 33.15 -4.32 6.53
N LEU A 285 32.26 -3.47 6.01
CA LEU A 285 31.10 -3.91 5.22
C LEU A 285 31.35 -3.95 3.71
N THR A 286 32.59 -3.72 3.25
CA THR A 286 32.90 -3.66 1.81
C THR A 286 32.61 -4.96 1.08
N THR A 287 32.74 -6.12 1.75
CA THR A 287 32.51 -7.45 1.17
C THR A 287 31.15 -8.05 1.54
N THR A 288 30.27 -7.29 2.21
CA THR A 288 29.01 -7.82 2.75
C THR A 288 28.12 -8.44 1.66
N PHE A 289 27.98 -7.79 0.50
CA PHE A 289 27.17 -8.36 -0.59
C PHE A 289 27.80 -9.61 -1.21
N ASP A 290 29.12 -9.61 -1.41
CA ASP A 290 29.87 -10.75 -1.94
C ASP A 290 29.71 -11.97 -1.03
N ASN A 291 29.84 -11.76 0.28
CA ASN A 291 29.61 -12.79 1.28
C ASN A 291 28.16 -13.26 1.29
N ALA A 292 27.19 -12.34 1.18
CA ALA A 292 25.78 -12.71 1.11
C ALA A 292 25.43 -13.55 -0.12
N VAL A 293 26.08 -13.29 -1.26
CA VAL A 293 25.97 -14.16 -2.45
C VAL A 293 26.64 -15.51 -2.20
N LEU A 294 27.84 -15.52 -1.63
CA LEU A 294 28.59 -16.75 -1.34
C LEU A 294 27.79 -17.71 -0.44
N TYR A 295 27.08 -17.19 0.55
CA TYR A 295 26.28 -17.98 1.49
C TYR A 295 24.82 -18.17 1.06
N GLY A 296 24.44 -17.73 -0.14
CA GLY A 296 23.09 -17.93 -0.69
C GLY A 296 21.99 -17.09 -0.04
N VAL A 297 22.36 -16.08 0.76
CA VAL A 297 21.41 -15.11 1.32
C VAL A 297 20.91 -14.16 0.23
N LEU A 298 21.80 -13.76 -0.68
CA LEU A 298 21.48 -12.98 -1.88
C LEU A 298 21.83 -13.74 -3.16
N THR A 299 21.22 -13.36 -4.27
CA THR A 299 21.64 -13.75 -5.63
C THR A 299 22.57 -12.70 -6.27
N ALA A 300 23.14 -13.01 -7.43
CA ALA A 300 24.02 -12.07 -8.15
C ALA A 300 23.25 -10.85 -8.69
N GLY A 301 22.02 -11.05 -9.17
CA GLY A 301 21.12 -9.98 -9.59
C GLY A 301 20.69 -9.09 -8.42
N GLU A 302 20.39 -9.67 -7.25
CA GLU A 302 20.07 -8.91 -6.03
C GLU A 302 21.24 -8.05 -5.57
N ARG A 303 22.46 -8.61 -5.58
CA ARG A 303 23.69 -7.84 -5.33
C ARG A 303 23.80 -6.64 -6.26
N THR A 304 23.56 -6.84 -7.56
CA THR A 304 23.67 -5.77 -8.57
C THR A 304 22.64 -4.68 -8.32
N GLN A 305 21.39 -5.07 -8.04
CA GLN A 305 20.32 -4.13 -7.75
C GLN A 305 20.61 -3.32 -6.47
N LEU A 306 20.99 -3.98 -5.38
CA LEU A 306 21.24 -3.35 -4.07
C LEU A 306 22.50 -2.48 -4.05
N ALA A 307 23.46 -2.73 -4.94
CA ALA A 307 24.63 -1.88 -5.12
C ALA A 307 24.29 -0.53 -5.79
N SER A 308 23.07 -0.39 -6.34
CA SER A 308 22.62 0.79 -7.08
C SER A 308 21.40 1.45 -6.43
N GLY A 309 21.36 2.78 -6.42
CA GLY A 309 20.19 3.54 -5.99
C GLY A 309 20.04 3.71 -4.48
N THR A 310 18.86 4.20 -4.08
CA THR A 310 18.50 4.44 -2.67
C THR A 310 17.90 3.19 -2.07
N PHE A 311 18.35 2.80 -0.87
CA PHE A 311 17.78 1.67 -0.13
C PHE A 311 16.44 2.06 0.49
N LEU A 312 15.35 1.47 0.00
CA LEU A 312 13.99 1.75 0.47
C LEU A 312 13.47 0.62 1.35
N ARG A 313 12.36 0.87 2.05
CA ARG A 313 11.67 -0.14 2.84
C ARG A 313 11.13 -1.29 1.97
N ALA A 314 10.83 -1.02 0.69
CA ALA A 314 10.59 -2.04 -0.33
C ALA A 314 11.75 -3.05 -0.43
N ASP A 315 12.99 -2.57 -0.50
CA ASP A 315 14.19 -3.43 -0.60
C ASP A 315 14.40 -4.25 0.67
N LEU A 316 14.17 -3.62 1.82
CA LEU A 316 14.23 -4.29 3.11
C LEU A 316 13.21 -5.44 3.18
N VAL A 317 11.96 -5.19 2.78
CA VAL A 317 10.89 -6.20 2.71
C VAL A 317 11.29 -7.33 1.76
N TYR A 318 11.79 -7.01 0.58
CA TYR A 318 12.25 -7.99 -0.41
C TYR A 318 13.33 -8.91 0.18
N ILE A 319 14.39 -8.34 0.76
CA ILE A 319 15.48 -9.12 1.37
C ILE A 319 14.92 -9.99 2.50
N SER A 320 14.03 -9.46 3.31
CA SER A 320 13.43 -10.18 4.45
C SER A 320 12.57 -11.35 4.03
N TYR A 321 11.80 -11.18 2.95
CA TYR A 321 10.96 -12.23 2.40
C TYR A 321 11.81 -13.40 1.89
N TYR A 322 12.83 -13.12 1.07
CA TYR A 322 13.70 -14.18 0.55
C TYR A 322 14.71 -14.73 1.57
N ALA A 323 14.99 -14.00 2.65
CA ALA A 323 15.77 -14.54 3.77
C ALA A 323 15.07 -15.71 4.47
N LEU A 324 13.74 -15.85 4.34
CA LEU A 324 13.01 -17.02 4.83
C LEU A 324 13.47 -18.33 4.18
N ASP A 325 14.04 -18.26 2.98
CA ASP A 325 14.62 -19.38 2.24
C ASP A 325 16.15 -19.42 2.36
N ALA A 326 16.76 -18.59 3.21
CA ALA A 326 18.17 -18.67 3.53
C ALA A 326 18.41 -19.73 4.62
N VAL A 327 19.49 -20.49 4.47
CA VAL A 327 19.90 -21.48 5.47
C VAL A 327 20.58 -20.77 6.64
N GLU A 328 20.24 -21.13 7.87
CA GLU A 328 20.98 -20.72 9.06
C GLU A 328 22.19 -21.64 9.26
N ALA A 329 23.39 -21.08 9.41
CA ALA A 329 24.65 -21.82 9.51
C ALA A 329 24.71 -22.78 10.70
N SER A 330 24.04 -22.43 11.80
CA SER A 330 24.06 -23.20 13.05
C SER A 330 23.18 -24.45 12.98
N SER A 331 22.00 -24.34 12.38
CA SER A 331 20.98 -25.40 12.34
C SER A 331 21.00 -26.18 11.01
N GLY A 332 21.51 -25.58 9.94
CA GLY A 332 21.42 -26.12 8.58
C GLY A 332 19.99 -26.11 8.03
N GLN A 333 19.05 -25.46 8.71
CA GLN A 333 17.66 -25.34 8.31
C GLN A 333 17.39 -24.00 7.63
N LEU A 334 16.33 -23.91 6.83
CA LEU A 334 15.86 -22.63 6.32
C LEU A 334 15.35 -21.78 7.48
N LEU A 335 15.54 -20.45 7.42
CA LEU A 335 15.02 -19.53 8.43
C LEU A 335 13.51 -19.73 8.64
N SER A 336 12.74 -19.97 7.58
CA SER A 336 11.31 -20.30 7.68
C SER A 336 11.03 -21.52 8.57
N GLN A 337 11.82 -22.58 8.44
CA GLN A 337 11.69 -23.80 9.26
C GLN A 337 12.06 -23.53 10.73
N VAL A 338 13.09 -22.72 10.97
CA VAL A 338 13.47 -22.29 12.32
C VAL A 338 12.33 -21.50 12.97
N LEU A 339 11.71 -20.58 12.23
CA LEU A 339 10.58 -19.78 12.71
C LEU A 339 9.32 -20.61 12.97
N GLN A 340 9.06 -21.63 12.15
CA GLN A 340 8.00 -22.62 12.40
C GLN A 340 8.28 -23.44 13.66
N GLY A 341 9.52 -23.86 13.87
CA GLY A 341 9.95 -24.55 15.10
C GLY A 341 9.79 -23.68 16.36
N LYS A 342 9.95 -22.36 16.21
CA LYS A 342 9.67 -21.35 17.27
C LYS A 342 8.17 -21.05 17.44
N GLY A 343 7.30 -21.56 16.55
CA GLY A 343 5.86 -21.31 16.59
C GLY A 343 5.42 -19.92 16.12
N VAL A 344 6.26 -19.22 15.34
CA VAL A 344 5.95 -17.85 14.85
C VAL A 344 4.82 -17.88 13.82
N PHE A 345 4.79 -18.90 12.97
CA PHE A 345 3.72 -19.18 12.01
C PHE A 345 3.70 -20.67 11.66
N THR A 346 2.60 -21.10 11.05
CA THR A 346 2.36 -22.48 10.62
C THR A 346 2.80 -22.73 9.16
N THR A 347 2.89 -23.99 8.76
CA THR A 347 3.10 -24.35 7.34
C THR A 347 1.98 -23.85 6.43
N ALA A 348 0.73 -23.86 6.90
CA ALA A 348 -0.41 -23.36 6.12
C ALA A 348 -0.30 -21.85 5.87
N GLU A 349 0.07 -21.07 6.90
CA GLU A 349 0.33 -19.64 6.76
C GLU A 349 1.48 -19.36 5.80
N LEU A 350 2.57 -20.13 5.86
CA LEU A 350 3.70 -20.02 4.92
C LEU A 350 3.27 -20.28 3.47
N THR A 351 2.54 -21.36 3.21
CA THR A 351 2.04 -21.67 1.86
C THR A 351 1.08 -20.59 1.36
N SER A 352 0.20 -20.08 2.23
CA SER A 352 -0.69 -18.97 1.87
C SER A 352 0.07 -17.67 1.59
N ALA A 353 1.13 -17.37 2.35
CA ALA A 353 1.95 -16.19 2.13
C ALA A 353 2.73 -16.29 0.81
N GLN A 354 3.25 -17.47 0.49
CA GLN A 354 3.98 -17.72 -0.76
C GLN A 354 3.09 -17.62 -2.00
N SER A 355 1.84 -18.09 -1.93
CA SER A 355 0.90 -17.99 -3.07
C SER A 355 0.46 -16.55 -3.38
N MET A 356 0.65 -15.61 -2.44
CA MET A 356 0.37 -14.19 -2.64
C MET A 356 1.40 -13.49 -3.53
N VAL A 357 2.62 -14.03 -3.67
CA VAL A 357 3.73 -13.35 -4.38
C VAL A 357 3.87 -13.91 -5.80
N PRO A 358 3.35 -13.22 -6.83
CA PRO A 358 3.37 -13.73 -8.20
C PRO A 358 4.74 -13.57 -8.88
N SER A 359 5.59 -12.68 -8.39
CA SER A 359 6.87 -12.36 -9.02
C SER A 359 7.99 -13.32 -8.61
N SER A 360 8.88 -13.62 -9.56
CA SER A 360 10.07 -14.44 -9.30
C SER A 360 11.17 -13.67 -8.56
N ARG A 361 12.00 -14.42 -7.83
CA ARG A 361 13.24 -13.90 -7.24
C ARG A 361 14.17 -13.39 -8.34
N ILE A 362 14.86 -12.28 -8.08
CA ILE A 362 15.87 -11.72 -8.98
C ILE A 362 17.11 -12.61 -8.89
N TRP A 363 17.73 -12.99 -10.01
CA TRP A 363 18.87 -13.91 -10.07
C TRP A 363 20.14 -13.27 -10.61
#